data_AF-A0A8B6DDE3-F1
#
_entry.id   AF-A0A8B6DDE3-F1
#
_cell.length_a   1.000
_cell.length_b   1.000
_cell.length_c   1.000
_cell.angle_alpha   90.00
_cell.angle_beta   90.00
_cell.angle_gamma   90.00
#
_symmetry.space_group_name_H-M   'P 1'
#
loop_
_entity.id
_entity.type
_entity.pdbx_description
1 polymer ?
#
loop_
_entity_poly.entity_id
_entity_poly.type
_entity_poly.pdbx_seq_one_letter_code
_entity_poly.pdbx_strand_id
1 'polypeptide(L)'
;DESPVPRRPQKVESQMTVRRVARKSKTGRGHPTKEDKDEFNKGLKQAAAGNMTLQMLYFYKYLLKHGEDDGKDKDKDFFFYIESLKFKECSQPYADEELLRRKVQSILDCFLESAITPTLQIDISSACCEKTLKAAQKYLAGKEVVPSIFDEAMVQVYPDLLGYWAGFKKTFTPPEDPNKRPITKYQKLLKSRLEKIDGFQLPSQVFPLPAIPEGAIQAYSFSLADGVKWRPGSSQSDSENMSRKNSRFGSIQSLGSVFSKQSGTVPSMTSSHTDGNSVYSESIKSE
;
A
#
# COMPACT_ATOMS: atom_id res chain seq x y z
N ASP A 1 -43.10 -77.00 13.89
CA ASP A 1 -42.38 -76.69 12.66
C ASP A 1 -42.08 -75.20 12.68
N GLU A 2 -40.95 -74.83 13.29
CA GLU A 2 -40.44 -73.46 13.26
C GLU A 2 -38.95 -73.53 13.62
N SER A 3 -38.14 -73.40 12.58
CA SER A 3 -36.68 -73.46 12.65
C SER A 3 -36.10 -72.20 13.33
N PRO A 4 -35.02 -72.31 14.11
CA PRO A 4 -34.37 -71.16 14.70
C PRO A 4 -33.51 -70.42 13.66
N VAL A 5 -33.83 -69.14 13.45
CA VAL A 5 -33.12 -68.21 12.57
C VAL A 5 -31.68 -67.99 13.06
N PRO A 6 -30.65 -68.15 12.21
CA PRO A 6 -29.26 -67.92 12.60
C PRO A 6 -28.92 -66.42 12.65
N ARG A 7 -28.36 -65.98 13.78
CA ARG A 7 -27.83 -64.63 14.01
C ARG A 7 -26.66 -64.35 13.07
N ARG A 8 -26.77 -63.30 12.24
CA ARG A 8 -25.63 -62.73 11.49
C ARG A 8 -24.67 -62.02 12.46
N PRO A 9 -23.34 -62.14 12.26
CA PRO A 9 -22.35 -61.44 13.06
C PRO A 9 -22.32 -59.94 12.74
N GLN A 10 -22.21 -59.12 13.79
CA GLN A 10 -22.03 -57.67 13.74
C GLN A 10 -20.70 -57.32 13.06
N LYS A 11 -20.76 -56.56 11.97
CA LYS A 11 -19.58 -55.92 11.37
C LYS A 11 -19.34 -54.60 12.11
N VAL A 12 -18.30 -54.58 12.92
CA VAL A 12 -17.80 -53.38 13.61
C VAL A 12 -17.14 -52.49 12.57
N GLU A 13 -17.86 -51.47 12.11
CA GLU A 13 -17.32 -50.50 11.14
C GLU A 13 -16.64 -49.38 11.92
N SER A 14 -15.32 -49.52 12.06
CA SER A 14 -14.42 -48.58 12.72
C SER A 14 -14.48 -47.20 12.06
N GLN A 15 -14.86 -46.21 12.86
CA GLN A 15 -14.87 -44.79 12.50
C GLN A 15 -13.45 -44.32 12.14
N MET A 16 -13.16 -44.14 10.86
CA MET A 16 -12.05 -43.27 10.44
C MET A 16 -12.47 -41.82 10.62
N THR A 17 -12.29 -41.31 11.83
CA THR A 17 -12.29 -39.87 12.08
C THR A 17 -11.03 -39.29 11.44
N VAL A 18 -11.16 -38.78 10.21
CA VAL A 18 -10.17 -37.90 9.59
C VAL A 18 -10.10 -36.64 10.44
N ARG A 19 -9.19 -36.65 11.43
CA ARG A 19 -8.80 -35.46 12.17
C ARG A 19 -8.16 -34.50 11.17
N ARG A 20 -8.96 -33.58 10.64
CA ARG A 20 -8.45 -32.34 10.04
C ARG A 20 -7.66 -31.64 11.13
N VAL A 21 -6.33 -31.81 11.11
CA VAL A 21 -5.42 -31.00 11.90
C VAL A 21 -5.64 -29.57 11.41
N ALA A 22 -6.42 -28.80 12.16
CA ALA A 22 -6.47 -27.36 12.00
C ALA A 22 -5.03 -26.88 12.07
N ARG A 23 -4.49 -26.41 10.95
CA ARG A 23 -3.21 -25.71 10.93
C ARG A 23 -3.43 -24.51 11.85
N LYS A 24 -2.95 -24.57 13.10
CA LYS A 24 -2.85 -23.40 13.98
C LYS A 24 -2.11 -22.35 13.16
N SER A 25 -2.81 -21.31 12.74
CA SER A 25 -2.16 -20.10 12.24
C SER A 25 -1.11 -19.72 13.27
N LYS A 26 0.17 -19.73 12.87
CA LYS A 26 1.24 -19.22 13.74
C LYS A 26 1.02 -17.71 13.77
N THR A 27 0.34 -17.21 14.79
CA THR A 27 0.26 -15.78 15.06
C THR A 27 1.69 -15.25 14.99
N GLY A 28 1.92 -14.13 14.30
CA GLY A 28 3.26 -13.53 14.18
C GLY A 28 3.82 -13.00 15.50
N ARG A 29 3.24 -13.41 16.64
CA ARG A 29 3.52 -12.93 17.98
C ARG A 29 4.44 -13.91 18.70
N GLY A 30 5.39 -13.38 19.46
CA GLY A 30 6.24 -14.11 20.38
C GLY A 30 5.98 -13.67 21.82
N HIS A 31 6.50 -14.45 22.77
CA HIS A 31 6.61 -14.01 24.17
C HIS A 31 7.83 -13.08 24.30
N PRO A 32 7.66 -11.79 24.66
CA PRO A 32 8.76 -10.83 24.72
C PRO A 32 9.66 -11.05 25.92
N THR A 33 10.98 -10.96 25.72
CA THR A 33 11.95 -10.90 26.82
C THR A 33 12.24 -9.46 27.24
N LYS A 34 13.04 -9.29 28.30
CA LYS A 34 13.50 -7.96 28.73
C LYS A 34 14.40 -7.32 27.67
N GLU A 35 15.27 -8.11 27.07
CA GLU A 35 16.17 -7.68 25.99
C GLU A 35 15.38 -7.24 24.76
N ASP A 36 14.34 -7.99 24.37
CA ASP A 36 13.44 -7.60 23.28
C ASP A 36 12.81 -6.23 23.53
N LYS A 37 12.39 -5.99 24.79
CA LYS A 37 11.81 -4.71 25.22
C LYS A 37 12.81 -3.57 25.09
N ASP A 38 14.05 -3.76 25.54
CA ASP A 38 15.08 -2.72 25.51
C ASP A 38 15.51 -2.40 24.08
N GLU A 39 15.71 -3.42 23.24
CA GLU A 39 15.99 -3.23 21.81
C GLU A 39 14.87 -2.53 21.07
N PHE A 40 13.62 -2.93 21.32
CA PHE A 40 12.47 -2.32 20.67
C PHE A 40 12.33 -0.84 21.04
N ASN A 41 12.45 -0.51 22.33
CA ASN A 41 12.42 0.88 22.79
C ASN A 41 13.56 1.71 22.21
N LYS A 42 14.76 1.13 22.07
CA LYS A 42 15.89 1.80 21.40
C LYS A 42 15.56 2.08 19.93
N GLY A 43 15.01 1.10 19.22
CA GLY A 43 14.59 1.24 17.82
C GLY A 43 13.48 2.29 17.63
N LEU A 44 12.49 2.31 18.52
CA LEU A 44 11.40 3.28 18.50
C LEU A 44 11.88 4.72 18.74
N LYS A 45 12.78 4.94 19.72
CA LYS A 45 13.38 6.25 19.95
C LYS A 45 14.21 6.74 18.77
N GLN A 46 15.00 5.84 18.16
CA GLN A 46 15.75 6.18 16.95
C GLN A 46 14.82 6.55 15.79
N ALA A 47 13.72 5.80 15.61
CA ALA A 47 12.72 6.10 14.60
C ALA A 47 12.03 7.46 14.84
N ALA A 48 11.69 7.79 16.09
CA ALA A 48 11.10 9.08 16.46
C ALA A 48 12.05 10.26 16.15
N ALA A 49 13.35 10.07 16.39
CA ALA A 49 14.41 11.01 16.04
C ALA A 49 14.69 11.10 14.51
N GLY A 50 13.96 10.36 13.67
CA GLY A 50 14.09 10.36 12.21
C GLY A 50 15.04 9.28 11.64
N ASN A 51 15.64 8.45 12.50
CA ASN A 51 16.57 7.40 12.12
C ASN A 51 15.87 6.03 12.10
N MET A 52 15.13 5.76 11.02
CA MET A 52 14.49 4.46 10.82
C MET A 52 15.54 3.39 10.45
N THR A 53 15.93 2.56 11.41
CA THR A 53 16.95 1.52 11.17
C THR A 53 16.46 0.43 10.21
N LEU A 54 17.40 -0.30 9.60
CA LEU A 54 17.06 -1.42 8.72
C LEU A 54 16.20 -2.46 9.46
N GLN A 55 16.54 -2.75 10.71
CA GLN A 55 15.77 -3.67 11.55
C GLN A 55 14.31 -3.21 11.72
N MET A 56 14.08 -1.91 11.97
CA MET A 56 12.72 -1.36 12.07
C MET A 56 11.95 -1.41 10.74
N LEU A 57 12.63 -1.21 9.60
CA LEU A 57 12.01 -1.37 8.27
C LEU A 57 11.59 -2.82 8.01
N TYR A 58 12.42 -3.78 8.38
CA TYR A 58 12.10 -5.19 8.26
C TYR A 58 11.00 -5.60 9.23
N PHE A 59 10.96 -5.01 10.42
CA PHE A 59 9.85 -5.17 11.36
C PHE A 59 8.54 -4.61 10.79
N TYR A 60 8.55 -3.41 10.19
CA TYR A 60 7.37 -2.88 9.49
C TYR A 60 6.87 -3.84 8.39
N LYS A 61 7.78 -4.40 7.58
CA LYS A 61 7.41 -5.44 6.60
C LYS A 61 6.85 -6.70 7.25
N TYR A 62 7.36 -7.08 8.43
CA TYR A 62 6.85 -8.20 9.20
C TYR A 62 5.41 -7.93 9.68
N LEU A 63 5.13 -6.73 10.17
CA LEU A 63 3.78 -6.30 10.55
C LEU A 63 2.82 -6.33 9.37
N LEU A 64 3.21 -5.84 8.18
CA LEU A 64 2.35 -5.93 6.99
C LEU A 64 2.02 -7.37 6.58
N LYS A 65 2.89 -8.33 6.90
CA LYS A 65 2.69 -9.73 6.55
C LYS A 65 1.84 -10.48 7.58
N HIS A 66 2.05 -10.19 8.86
CA HIS A 66 1.48 -10.94 9.98
C HIS A 66 0.36 -10.20 10.72
N GLY A 67 0.16 -8.90 10.46
CA GLY A 67 -0.94 -8.10 10.99
C GLY A 67 -2.27 -8.41 10.30
N GLU A 68 -2.24 -8.63 8.98
CA GLU A 68 -3.42 -9.07 8.20
C GLU A 68 -4.00 -10.39 8.76
N ASP A 69 -3.14 -11.32 9.20
CA ASP A 69 -3.55 -12.62 9.75
C ASP A 69 -4.38 -12.49 11.05
N ASP A 70 -4.18 -11.40 11.82
CA ASP A 70 -4.90 -11.10 13.05
C ASP A 70 -6.08 -10.12 12.82
N GLY A 71 -6.39 -9.80 11.55
CA GLY A 71 -7.55 -9.00 11.15
C GLY A 71 -7.48 -7.51 11.49
N LYS A 72 -6.29 -6.99 11.81
CA LYS A 72 -6.08 -5.57 12.15
C LYS A 72 -4.76 -5.04 11.58
N ASP A 73 -4.78 -3.80 11.12
CA ASP A 73 -3.63 -3.13 10.50
C ASP A 73 -2.61 -2.66 11.54
N LYS A 74 -1.73 -3.58 11.97
CA LYS A 74 -0.71 -3.32 13.00
C LYS A 74 0.39 -2.35 12.58
N ASP A 75 0.49 -2.03 11.30
CA ASP A 75 1.33 -0.92 10.84
C ASP A 75 0.83 0.43 11.36
N LYS A 76 -0.48 0.63 11.50
CA LYS A 76 -1.05 1.88 12.02
C LYS A 76 -0.69 2.08 13.48
N ASP A 77 -0.84 1.04 14.30
CA ASP A 77 -0.39 1.04 15.70
C ASP A 77 1.09 1.42 15.81
N PHE A 78 1.92 0.87 14.93
CA PHE A 78 3.35 1.12 14.90
C PHE A 78 3.71 2.57 14.57
N PHE A 79 3.10 3.15 13.52
CA PHE A 79 3.34 4.54 13.16
C PHE A 79 2.74 5.52 14.17
N PHE A 80 1.56 5.23 14.72
CA PHE A 80 0.97 6.03 15.78
C PHE A 80 1.91 6.16 16.99
N TYR A 81 2.53 5.05 17.40
CA TYR A 81 3.47 5.06 18.52
C TYR A 81 4.69 5.94 18.24
N ILE A 82 5.28 5.83 17.04
CA ILE A 82 6.44 6.63 16.63
C ILE A 82 6.08 8.12 16.57
N GLU A 83 4.92 8.45 15.99
CA GLU A 83 4.49 9.83 15.86
C GLU A 83 4.15 10.48 17.21
N SER A 84 3.60 9.70 18.14
CA SER A 84 3.35 10.12 19.51
C SER A 84 4.66 10.37 20.28
N LEU A 85 5.67 9.50 20.12
CA LEU A 85 7.00 9.73 20.67
C LEU A 85 7.64 11.00 20.09
N LYS A 86 7.58 11.18 18.77
CA LYS A 86 8.14 12.34 18.08
C LYS A 86 7.49 13.64 18.56
N PHE A 87 6.17 13.65 18.73
CA PHE A 87 5.46 14.78 19.33
C PHE A 87 6.00 15.11 20.73
N LYS A 88 6.16 14.11 21.59
CA LYS A 88 6.68 14.27 22.95
C LYS A 88 8.11 14.81 22.96
N GLU A 89 8.97 14.34 22.06
CA GLU A 89 10.34 14.82 21.90
C GLU A 89 10.39 16.28 21.41
N CYS A 90 9.51 16.65 20.48
CA CYS A 90 9.41 18.02 19.97
C CYS A 90 8.81 19.01 20.97
N SER A 91 8.06 18.55 21.98
CA SER A 91 7.38 19.39 22.98
C SER A 91 8.32 19.93 24.07
N GLN A 92 9.41 20.59 23.65
CA GLN A 92 10.38 21.26 24.53
C GLN A 92 9.92 22.69 24.91
N PRO A 93 10.47 23.29 25.98
CA PRO A 93 10.02 24.60 26.50
C PRO A 93 10.05 25.80 25.51
N TYR A 94 10.72 25.66 24.37
CA TYR A 94 10.84 26.69 23.33
C TYR A 94 10.38 26.18 21.95
N ALA A 95 9.55 25.15 21.93
CA ALA A 95 9.03 24.59 20.70
C ALA A 95 8.02 25.54 20.03
N ASP A 96 7.95 25.46 18.70
CA ASP A 96 6.91 26.15 17.94
C ASP A 96 5.55 25.49 18.23
N GLU A 97 4.76 26.14 19.09
CA GLU A 97 3.41 25.72 19.48
C GLU A 97 2.49 25.51 18.27
N GLU A 98 2.64 26.30 17.21
CA GLU A 98 1.80 26.18 16.02
C GLU A 98 2.17 24.95 15.20
N LEU A 99 3.46 24.61 15.16
CA LEU A 99 3.93 23.36 14.57
C LEU A 99 3.44 22.15 15.39
N LEU A 100 3.46 22.24 16.72
CA LEU A 100 2.98 21.17 17.60
C LEU A 100 1.47 20.96 17.47
N ARG A 101 0.66 22.02 17.38
CA ARG A 101 -0.79 21.90 17.13
C ARG A 101 -1.07 21.22 15.80
N ARG A 102 -0.38 21.62 14.72
CA ARG A 102 -0.48 20.94 13.42
C ARG A 102 -0.07 19.47 13.52
N LYS A 103 0.94 19.15 14.33
CA LYS A 103 1.36 17.77 14.57
C LYS A 103 0.27 16.96 15.28
N VAL A 104 -0.33 17.51 16.33
CA VAL A 104 -1.45 16.88 17.06
C VAL A 104 -2.63 16.65 16.13
N GLN A 105 -3.05 17.67 15.35
CA GLN A 105 -4.14 17.52 14.38
C GLN A 105 -3.84 16.42 13.37
N SER A 106 -2.61 16.37 12.84
CA SER A 106 -2.20 15.31 11.91
C SER A 106 -2.24 13.91 12.53
N ILE A 107 -1.93 13.77 13.82
CA ILE A 107 -2.05 12.49 14.53
C ILE A 107 -3.53 12.11 14.67
N LEU A 108 -4.41 13.06 14.99
CA LEU A 108 -5.86 12.81 15.06
C LEU A 108 -6.40 12.33 13.71
N ASP A 109 -6.17 13.10 12.64
CA ASP A 109 -6.71 12.83 11.30
C ASP A 109 -6.19 11.52 10.70
N CYS A 110 -4.98 11.08 11.08
CA CYS A 110 -4.40 9.84 10.59
C CYS A 110 -4.85 8.61 11.38
N PHE A 111 -5.04 8.71 12.70
CA PHE A 111 -5.14 7.54 13.57
C PHE A 111 -6.45 7.42 14.35
N LEU A 112 -7.07 8.53 14.74
CA LEU A 112 -8.23 8.55 15.63
C LEU A 112 -9.52 8.97 14.92
N GLU A 113 -9.42 9.93 14.00
CA GLU A 113 -10.53 10.50 13.21
C GLU A 113 -10.25 10.35 11.71
N SER A 114 -9.78 9.17 11.29
CA SER A 114 -9.42 8.96 9.88
C SER A 114 -10.61 9.03 8.95
N ALA A 115 -10.42 9.72 7.83
CA ALA A 115 -11.37 9.71 6.71
C ALA A 115 -11.45 8.34 6.02
N ILE A 116 -10.50 7.44 6.28
CA ILE A 116 -10.47 6.08 5.74
C ILE A 116 -11.17 5.15 6.74
N THR A 117 -12.09 4.30 6.28
CA THR A 117 -12.77 3.32 7.12
C THR A 117 -11.85 2.14 7.47
N PRO A 118 -11.77 1.69 8.73
CA PRO A 118 -12.45 2.21 9.93
C PRO A 118 -11.85 3.54 10.43
N THR A 119 -12.70 4.47 10.89
CA THR A 119 -12.26 5.81 11.35
C THR A 119 -11.17 5.75 12.41
N LEU A 120 -11.33 4.83 13.37
CA LEU A 120 -10.27 4.49 14.31
C LEU A 120 -9.33 3.48 13.65
N GLN A 121 -8.10 3.91 13.39
CA GLN A 121 -7.09 3.13 12.68
C GLN A 121 -6.19 2.33 13.64
N ILE A 122 -6.25 2.63 14.94
CA ILE A 122 -5.42 2.00 15.98
C ILE A 122 -6.23 1.12 16.94
N ASP A 123 -5.57 0.10 17.49
CA ASP A 123 -6.17 -0.87 18.38
C ASP A 123 -6.21 -0.38 19.84
N ILE A 124 -7.14 0.55 20.12
CA ILE A 124 -7.40 1.07 21.46
C ILE A 124 -8.88 0.93 21.83
N SER A 125 -9.16 0.89 23.13
CA SER A 125 -10.54 0.87 23.64
C SER A 125 -11.27 2.17 23.32
N SER A 126 -12.58 2.11 23.09
CA SER A 126 -13.42 3.29 22.82
C SER A 126 -13.28 4.35 23.91
N ALA A 127 -13.26 3.94 25.19
CA ALA A 127 -13.06 4.83 26.32
C ALA A 127 -11.71 5.57 26.26
N CYS A 128 -10.64 4.90 25.83
CA CYS A 128 -9.32 5.52 25.67
C CYS A 128 -9.28 6.46 24.46
N CYS A 129 -9.91 6.07 23.34
CA CYS A 129 -10.05 6.92 22.17
C CYS A 129 -10.74 8.24 22.53
N GLU A 130 -11.90 8.19 23.20
CA GLU A 130 -12.64 9.40 23.60
C GLU A 130 -11.85 10.29 24.55
N LYS A 131 -11.12 9.72 25.52
CA LYS A 131 -10.26 10.49 26.43
C LYS A 131 -9.12 11.16 25.68
N THR A 132 -8.46 10.43 24.79
CA THR A 132 -7.34 10.93 23.97
C THR A 132 -7.82 12.06 23.06
N LEU A 133 -9.00 11.91 22.44
CA LEU A 133 -9.63 12.97 21.65
C LEU A 133 -9.92 14.20 22.49
N LYS A 134 -10.53 14.05 23.67
CA LYS A 134 -10.81 15.18 24.57
C LYS A 134 -9.52 15.90 24.99
N ALA A 135 -8.46 15.17 25.30
CA ALA A 135 -7.16 15.74 25.66
C ALA A 135 -6.53 16.50 24.47
N ALA A 136 -6.53 15.90 23.28
CA ALA A 136 -6.03 16.53 22.07
C ALA A 136 -6.83 17.79 21.68
N GLN A 137 -8.16 17.77 21.80
CA GLN A 137 -9.00 18.94 21.54
C GLN A 137 -8.71 20.10 22.51
N LYS A 138 -8.46 19.80 23.79
CA LYS A 138 -8.01 20.83 24.75
C LYS A 138 -6.62 21.37 24.42
N TYR A 139 -5.72 20.52 23.93
CA TYR A 139 -4.38 20.92 23.47
C TYR A 139 -4.47 21.88 22.29
N LEU A 140 -5.28 21.54 21.28
CA LEU A 140 -5.51 22.38 20.10
C LEU A 140 -6.17 23.71 20.46
N ALA A 141 -7.09 23.71 21.43
CA ALA A 141 -7.71 24.94 21.95
C ALA A 141 -6.79 25.79 22.85
N GLY A 142 -5.54 25.36 23.10
CA GLY A 142 -4.59 26.06 23.97
C GLY A 142 -4.98 26.06 25.45
N LYS A 143 -5.92 25.20 25.86
CA LYS A 143 -6.40 25.12 27.25
C LYS A 143 -5.47 24.26 28.13
N GLU A 144 -4.84 23.25 27.54
CA GLU A 144 -4.01 22.27 28.25
C GLU A 144 -2.87 21.80 27.33
N VAL A 145 -1.66 22.36 27.52
CA VAL A 145 -0.48 22.06 26.69
C VAL A 145 0.39 21.05 27.42
N VAL A 146 0.03 19.77 27.31
CA VAL A 146 0.72 18.68 28.01
C VAL A 146 1.34 17.70 26.98
N PRO A 147 2.64 17.40 27.04
CA PRO A 147 3.29 16.49 26.08
C PRO A 147 2.80 15.03 26.15
N SER A 148 2.10 14.65 27.21
CA SER A 148 1.66 13.28 27.48
C SER A 148 0.22 12.97 27.05
N ILE A 149 -0.40 13.81 26.19
CA ILE A 149 -1.79 13.60 25.74
C ILE A 149 -2.05 12.24 25.08
N PHE A 150 -1.02 11.57 24.53
CA PHE A 150 -1.13 10.27 23.87
C PHE A 150 -0.65 9.08 24.71
N ASP A 151 -0.14 9.30 25.93
CA ASP A 151 0.50 8.25 26.73
C ASP A 151 -0.47 7.09 27.04
N GLU A 152 -1.74 7.37 27.34
CA GLU A 152 -2.76 6.34 27.64
C GLU A 152 -3.02 5.43 26.42
N ALA A 153 -3.12 6.02 25.22
CA ALA A 153 -3.29 5.27 23.97
C ALA A 153 -2.02 4.46 23.62
N MET A 154 -0.83 5.04 23.83
CA MET A 154 0.45 4.36 23.62
C MET A 154 0.59 3.10 24.48
N VAL A 155 0.12 3.15 25.73
CA VAL A 155 0.16 1.99 26.65
C VAL A 155 -0.69 0.82 26.15
N GLN A 156 -1.78 1.08 25.41
CA GLN A 156 -2.64 0.02 24.88
C GLN A 156 -2.07 -0.65 23.62
N VAL A 157 -1.45 0.12 22.72
CA VAL A 157 -0.89 -0.43 21.47
C VAL A 157 0.47 -1.13 21.71
N TYR A 158 1.21 -0.72 22.74
CA TYR A 158 2.57 -1.20 22.98
C TYR A 158 2.72 -2.72 23.21
N PRO A 159 1.91 -3.38 24.06
CA PRO A 159 2.06 -4.82 24.32
C PRO A 159 1.87 -5.66 23.07
N ASP A 160 0.94 -5.25 22.21
CA ASP A 160 0.67 -5.89 20.94
C ASP A 160 1.87 -5.77 19.99
N LEU A 161 2.39 -4.55 19.79
CA LEU A 161 3.58 -4.30 18.98
C LEU A 161 4.80 -5.06 19.51
N LEU A 162 5.00 -5.09 20.82
CA LEU A 162 6.08 -5.83 21.46
C LEU A 162 5.96 -7.34 21.24
N GLY A 163 4.73 -7.87 21.25
CA GLY A 163 4.45 -9.26 20.88
C GLY A 163 4.92 -9.60 19.47
N TYR A 164 4.60 -8.76 18.48
CA TYR A 164 5.11 -8.95 17.11
C TYR A 164 6.61 -8.75 17.01
N TRP A 165 7.19 -7.82 17.78
CA TRP A 165 8.64 -7.61 17.79
C TRP A 165 9.37 -8.88 18.26
N ALA A 166 8.89 -9.50 19.33
CA ALA A 166 9.43 -10.77 19.82
C ALA A 166 9.26 -11.92 18.82
N GLY A 167 8.16 -11.93 18.05
CA GLY A 167 7.96 -12.89 16.95
C GLY A 167 8.90 -12.64 15.78
N PHE A 168 9.07 -11.37 15.41
CA PHE A 168 9.99 -10.90 14.38
C PHE A 168 11.42 -11.30 14.71
N LYS A 169 11.93 -10.99 15.90
CA LYS A 169 13.30 -11.30 16.33
C LYS A 169 13.67 -12.77 16.17
N LYS A 170 12.73 -13.70 16.37
CA LYS A 170 12.95 -15.15 16.20
C LYS A 170 13.06 -15.58 14.74
N THR A 171 12.51 -14.79 13.82
CA THR A 171 12.47 -15.07 12.37
C THR A 171 13.39 -14.16 11.57
N PHE A 172 13.92 -13.12 12.20
CA PHE A 172 14.73 -12.11 11.56
C PHE A 172 16.15 -12.62 11.36
N THR A 173 16.54 -12.72 10.08
CA THR A 173 17.92 -12.88 9.66
C THR A 173 18.39 -11.57 9.04
N PRO A 174 19.49 -10.97 9.52
CA PRO A 174 20.06 -9.78 8.90
C PRO A 174 20.32 -10.01 7.41
N PRO A 175 19.97 -9.06 6.52
CA PRO A 175 20.33 -9.15 5.11
C PRO A 175 21.85 -9.15 4.94
N GLU A 176 22.36 -9.93 3.99
CA GLU A 176 23.78 -9.93 3.62
C GLU A 176 24.26 -8.53 3.17
N ASP A 177 23.38 -7.82 2.47
CA ASP A 177 23.61 -6.44 2.05
C ASP A 177 23.06 -5.44 3.10
N PRO A 178 23.92 -4.65 3.77
CA PRO A 178 23.48 -3.71 4.81
C PRO A 178 22.61 -2.56 4.28
N ASN A 179 22.62 -2.33 2.96
CA ASN A 179 21.83 -1.28 2.30
C ASN A 179 20.54 -1.79 1.66
N LYS A 180 20.28 -3.10 1.68
CA LYS A 180 19.11 -3.69 1.00
C LYS A 180 17.85 -3.47 1.82
N ARG A 181 17.08 -2.47 1.41
CA ARG A 181 15.80 -2.15 2.03
C ARG A 181 14.72 -3.17 1.65
N PRO A 182 13.77 -3.47 2.55
CA PRO A 182 12.68 -4.38 2.24
C PRO A 182 11.74 -3.77 1.19
N ILE A 183 11.62 -4.42 0.03
CA ILE A 183 10.72 -4.00 -1.04
C ILE A 183 9.28 -4.42 -0.71
N THR A 184 8.34 -3.48 -0.75
CA THR A 184 6.90 -3.74 -0.54
C THR A 184 6.23 -4.38 -1.77
N LYS A 185 5.06 -5.01 -1.60
CA LYS A 185 4.27 -5.55 -2.73
C LYS A 185 3.99 -4.46 -3.79
N TYR A 186 3.63 -3.27 -3.32
CA TYR A 186 3.37 -2.12 -4.18
C TYR A 186 4.59 -1.67 -4.98
N GLN A 187 5.77 -1.59 -4.34
CA GLN A 187 7.02 -1.26 -5.04
C GLN A 187 7.40 -2.32 -6.09
N LYS A 188 7.17 -3.61 -5.80
CA LYS A 188 7.35 -4.67 -6.81
C LYS A 188 6.40 -4.48 -8.00
N LEU A 189 5.14 -4.14 -7.74
CA LEU A 189 4.16 -3.86 -8.78
C LEU A 189 4.59 -2.66 -9.64
N LEU A 190 5.03 -1.56 -9.01
CA LEU A 190 5.53 -0.39 -9.73
C LEU A 190 6.75 -0.72 -10.59
N LYS A 191 7.69 -1.50 -10.05
CA LYS A 191 8.86 -1.96 -10.82
C LYS A 191 8.45 -2.82 -12.01
N SER A 192 7.53 -3.76 -11.82
CA SER A 192 7.00 -4.58 -12.92
C SER A 192 6.24 -3.75 -13.95
N ARG A 193 5.53 -2.70 -13.54
CA ARG A 193 4.87 -1.76 -14.47
C ARG A 193 5.89 -0.97 -15.27
N LEU A 194 6.97 -0.49 -14.64
CA LEU A 194 8.06 0.21 -15.31
C LEU A 194 8.72 -0.70 -16.36
N GLU A 195 9.05 -1.93 -16.00
CA GLU A 195 9.62 -2.93 -16.92
C GLU A 195 8.70 -3.19 -18.13
N LYS A 196 7.38 -3.18 -17.95
CA LYS A 196 6.40 -3.31 -19.04
C LYS A 196 6.34 -2.08 -19.94
N ILE A 197 6.57 -0.89 -19.40
CA ILE A 197 6.61 0.36 -20.17
C ILE A 197 7.92 0.41 -20.96
N ASP A 198 9.05 0.10 -20.33
CA ASP A 198 10.35 0.09 -20.99
C ASP A 198 10.43 -0.98 -22.09
N GLY A 199 9.78 -2.12 -21.87
CA GLY A 199 9.63 -3.19 -22.86
C GLY A 199 8.46 -2.99 -23.85
N PHE A 200 7.75 -1.87 -23.80
CA PHE A 200 6.60 -1.63 -24.68
C PHE A 200 7.09 -1.36 -26.10
N GLN A 201 6.90 -2.34 -26.99
CA GLN A 201 7.11 -2.12 -28.41
C GLN A 201 5.93 -1.33 -28.98
N LEU A 202 6.22 -0.19 -29.62
CA LEU A 202 5.18 0.55 -30.31
C LEU A 202 4.54 -0.35 -31.38
N PRO A 203 3.20 -0.44 -31.44
CA PRO A 203 2.55 -1.17 -32.51
C PRO A 203 2.96 -0.59 -33.86
N SER A 204 3.11 -1.47 -34.86
CA SER A 204 3.39 -1.07 -36.24
C SER A 204 2.42 0.03 -36.66
N GLN A 205 2.95 1.17 -37.11
CA GLN A 205 2.13 2.25 -37.69
C GLN A 205 1.56 1.87 -39.05
N VAL A 206 2.05 0.77 -39.64
CA VAL A 206 1.53 0.21 -40.88
C VAL A 206 0.50 -0.85 -40.52
N PHE A 207 -0.77 -0.50 -40.69
CA PHE A 207 -1.90 -1.41 -40.57
C PHE A 207 -2.27 -1.88 -42.00
N PRO A 208 -1.90 -3.10 -42.41
CA PRO A 208 -2.30 -3.60 -43.72
C PRO A 208 -3.82 -3.78 -43.75
N LEU A 209 -4.49 -3.04 -44.64
CA LEU A 209 -5.91 -3.23 -44.87
C LEU A 209 -6.16 -4.60 -45.51
N PRO A 210 -7.22 -5.32 -45.11
CA PRO A 210 -7.59 -6.58 -45.77
C PRO A 210 -7.87 -6.34 -47.26
N ALA A 211 -7.43 -7.26 -48.12
CA ALA A 211 -7.66 -7.17 -49.56
C ALA A 211 -9.15 -7.02 -49.88
N ILE A 212 -9.48 -6.20 -50.90
CA ILE A 212 -10.86 -5.93 -51.30
C ILE A 212 -11.43 -7.21 -51.96
N PRO A 213 -12.48 -7.83 -51.40
CA PRO A 213 -13.18 -8.92 -52.08
C PRO A 213 -13.89 -8.38 -53.32
N GLU A 214 -13.88 -9.15 -54.40
CA GLU A 214 -14.59 -8.81 -55.64
C GLU A 214 -16.09 -8.64 -55.34
N GLY A 215 -16.63 -7.44 -55.57
CA GLY A 215 -18.04 -7.10 -55.33
C GLY A 215 -18.38 -6.44 -53.98
N ALA A 216 -17.40 -6.21 -53.08
CA ALA A 216 -17.64 -5.47 -51.84
C ALA A 216 -17.78 -3.96 -52.08
N ILE A 217 -18.73 -3.30 -51.39
CA ILE A 217 -18.80 -1.84 -51.33
C ILE A 217 -17.58 -1.33 -50.58
N GLN A 218 -16.97 -0.24 -51.04
CA GLN A 218 -15.82 0.42 -50.40
C GLN A 218 -16.21 1.09 -49.07
N ALA A 219 -16.69 0.31 -48.10
CA ALA A 219 -17.05 0.78 -46.77
C ALA A 219 -16.48 -0.18 -45.74
N TYR A 220 -15.69 0.36 -44.82
CA TYR A 220 -15.11 -0.39 -43.71
C TYR A 220 -16.00 -0.30 -42.46
N SER A 221 -15.91 -1.31 -41.60
CA SER A 221 -16.37 -1.25 -40.21
C SER A 221 -15.22 -1.59 -39.28
N PHE A 222 -15.06 -0.84 -38.19
CA PHE A 222 -14.05 -1.12 -37.17
C PHE A 222 -14.73 -1.44 -35.83
N SER A 223 -14.17 -2.39 -35.09
CA SER A 223 -14.53 -2.68 -33.70
C SER A 223 -13.28 -3.10 -32.93
N LEU A 224 -13.21 -2.76 -31.64
CA LEU A 224 -12.07 -3.11 -30.78
C LEU A 224 -11.92 -4.63 -30.57
N ALA A 225 -13.02 -5.39 -30.68
CA ALA A 225 -12.99 -6.85 -30.55
C ALA A 225 -12.61 -7.57 -31.85
N ASP A 226 -12.87 -6.93 -33.00
CA ASP A 226 -12.96 -7.59 -34.30
C ASP A 226 -12.05 -7.00 -35.38
N GLY A 227 -11.42 -5.84 -35.13
CA GLY A 227 -10.57 -5.16 -36.10
C GLY A 227 -11.35 -4.51 -37.26
N VAL A 228 -10.65 -4.24 -38.37
CA VAL A 228 -11.19 -3.64 -39.58
C VAL A 228 -11.72 -4.74 -40.49
N LYS A 229 -13.01 -4.68 -40.84
CA LYS A 229 -13.69 -5.63 -41.76
C LYS A 229 -14.41 -4.88 -42.88
N TRP A 230 -14.61 -5.55 -44.01
CA TRP A 230 -15.40 -5.04 -45.13
C TRP A 230 -16.89 -5.08 -44.81
N ARG A 231 -17.64 -4.04 -45.19
CA ARG A 231 -19.10 -4.11 -45.21
C ARG A 231 -19.54 -4.93 -46.42
N PRO A 232 -20.45 -5.91 -46.25
CA PRO A 232 -21.01 -6.64 -47.38
C PRO A 232 -21.70 -5.67 -48.33
N GLY A 233 -21.45 -5.82 -49.63
CA GLY A 233 -22.08 -5.01 -50.65
C GLY A 233 -23.59 -5.26 -50.66
N SER A 234 -24.40 -4.22 -50.48
CA SER A 234 -25.83 -4.30 -50.71
C SER A 234 -26.08 -4.50 -52.21
N SER A 235 -26.20 -5.75 -52.65
CA SER A 235 -26.92 -6.05 -53.88
C SER A 235 -28.36 -5.58 -53.70
N GLN A 236 -28.82 -4.81 -54.66
CA GLN A 236 -30.12 -4.17 -54.69
C GLN A 236 -31.26 -5.20 -54.73
N SER A 237 -31.71 -5.64 -53.55
CA SER A 237 -33.06 -6.11 -53.25
C SER A 237 -33.18 -6.23 -51.74
N ASP A 238 -33.65 -5.16 -51.09
CA ASP A 238 -34.40 -5.19 -49.81
C ASP A 238 -34.62 -3.74 -49.36
N SER A 239 -35.27 -2.96 -50.21
CA SER A 239 -35.90 -1.71 -49.82
C SER A 239 -37.24 -2.02 -49.15
N GLU A 240 -37.23 -2.66 -47.97
CA GLU A 240 -38.41 -2.70 -47.07
C GLU A 240 -38.15 -3.35 -45.68
N ASN A 241 -37.07 -3.01 -44.97
CA ASN A 241 -37.09 -3.04 -43.48
C ASN A 241 -35.78 -2.54 -42.87
N MET A 242 -35.61 -1.23 -42.71
CA MET A 242 -34.66 -0.67 -41.72
C MET A 242 -35.08 0.75 -41.33
N SER A 243 -36.39 0.95 -41.14
CA SER A 243 -36.91 2.12 -40.40
C SER A 243 -37.35 1.65 -39.02
N ARG A 244 -36.36 1.33 -38.17
CA ARG A 244 -36.43 1.29 -36.70
C ARG A 244 -35.12 0.72 -36.17
N LYS A 245 -34.46 1.47 -35.30
CA LYS A 245 -33.22 1.13 -34.55
C LYS A 245 -31.91 1.55 -35.22
N ASN A 246 -31.71 2.87 -35.35
CA ASN A 246 -30.43 3.50 -34.98
C ASN A 246 -30.65 4.99 -34.72
N SER A 247 -31.53 5.27 -33.76
CA SER A 247 -31.42 6.48 -32.94
C SER A 247 -30.49 6.12 -31.80
N ARG A 248 -29.50 6.98 -31.53
CA ARG A 248 -28.36 6.83 -30.59
C ARG A 248 -27.11 6.22 -31.23
N PHE A 249 -26.37 6.99 -32.01
CA PHE A 249 -24.97 7.33 -31.70
C PHE A 249 -24.54 8.48 -32.61
N GLY A 250 -23.95 9.50 -31.98
CA GLY A 250 -23.81 10.85 -32.52
C GLY A 250 -22.97 10.94 -33.79
N SER A 251 -23.48 11.76 -34.71
CA SER A 251 -22.75 12.37 -35.80
C SER A 251 -21.59 13.22 -35.23
N ILE A 252 -20.36 12.95 -35.66
CA ILE A 252 -19.28 13.96 -35.59
C ILE A 252 -19.04 14.39 -37.03
N GLN A 253 -19.54 15.57 -37.35
CA GLN A 253 -19.24 16.27 -38.59
C GLN A 253 -17.80 16.81 -38.53
N SER A 254 -17.17 16.72 -39.70
CA SER A 254 -16.01 17.49 -40.16
C SER A 254 -15.85 18.87 -39.51
N LEU A 255 -14.66 19.15 -38.97
CA LEU A 255 -14.05 20.48 -39.04
C LEU A 255 -12.55 20.33 -39.28
N GLY A 256 -12.11 20.80 -40.44
CA GLY A 256 -10.71 21.00 -40.76
C GLY A 256 -10.11 22.23 -40.09
N SER A 257 -8.78 22.24 -40.05
CA SER A 257 -7.90 23.41 -40.16
C SER A 257 -8.19 24.60 -39.23
N VAL A 258 -7.66 24.55 -38.00
CA VAL A 258 -7.10 25.72 -37.32
C VAL A 258 -5.98 25.26 -36.39
N PHE A 259 -4.71 25.49 -36.73
CA PHE A 259 -3.78 26.26 -35.90
C PHE A 259 -2.40 26.42 -36.56
N SER A 260 -1.97 27.66 -36.50
CA SER A 260 -0.80 28.27 -37.10
C SER A 260 0.51 27.85 -36.44
N LYS A 261 1.59 27.95 -37.23
CA LYS A 261 2.99 28.08 -36.79
C LYS A 261 3.11 28.98 -35.55
N GLN A 262 3.78 28.48 -34.51
CA GLN A 262 4.68 29.27 -33.69
C GLN A 262 5.98 28.48 -33.46
N SER A 263 7.05 29.05 -34.01
CA SER A 263 8.44 28.76 -33.70
C SER A 263 8.71 29.06 -32.23
N GLY A 264 9.17 28.06 -31.48
CA GLY A 264 9.59 28.18 -30.09
C GLY A 264 10.88 27.40 -29.89
N THR A 265 11.95 28.14 -29.68
CA THR A 265 13.35 27.78 -29.52
C THR A 265 13.59 26.66 -28.50
N VAL A 266 14.40 25.68 -28.89
CA VAL A 266 14.92 24.61 -28.02
C VAL A 266 16.13 25.16 -27.23
N PRO A 267 16.18 25.10 -25.89
CA PRO A 267 17.42 25.32 -25.18
C PRO A 267 18.27 24.05 -25.20
N SER A 268 19.43 24.18 -25.86
CA SER A 268 20.56 23.27 -25.81
C SER A 268 21.07 23.14 -24.37
N MET A 269 21.18 21.90 -23.87
CA MET A 269 21.94 21.61 -22.66
C MET A 269 23.42 21.55 -23.03
N THR A 270 24.15 22.61 -22.72
CA THR A 270 25.61 22.60 -22.73
C THR A 270 26.13 22.07 -21.40
N SER A 271 27.00 21.07 -21.51
CA SER A 271 27.87 20.55 -20.46
C SER A 271 28.80 21.62 -19.90
N SER A 272 28.97 21.64 -18.58
CA SER A 272 30.18 22.18 -17.96
C SER A 272 30.60 21.28 -16.81
N HIS A 273 31.70 20.56 -17.05
CA HIS A 273 32.63 20.05 -16.05
C HIS A 273 33.06 21.16 -15.09
N THR A 274 33.13 20.84 -13.80
CA THR A 274 34.19 21.35 -12.92
C THR A 274 34.54 20.27 -11.90
N ASP A 275 35.77 19.78 -12.02
CA ASP A 275 36.52 19.06 -10.99
C ASP A 275 36.74 19.96 -9.75
N GLY A 276 36.85 19.35 -8.57
CA GLY A 276 37.13 20.05 -7.32
C GLY A 276 37.34 19.09 -6.15
N ASN A 277 38.50 18.45 -6.15
CA ASN A 277 38.94 17.50 -5.12
C ASN A 277 39.46 18.22 -3.86
N SER A 278 39.09 17.68 -2.70
CA SER A 278 39.84 17.54 -1.43
C SER A 278 40.90 18.59 -1.04
N VAL A 279 40.70 19.27 0.10
CA VAL A 279 41.67 19.36 1.23
C VAL A 279 40.90 19.69 2.53
N TYR A 280 40.86 18.77 3.50
CA TYR A 280 40.74 19.12 4.92
C TYR A 280 41.99 18.56 5.62
N SER A 281 42.90 19.47 5.93
CA SER A 281 44.11 19.22 6.69
C SER A 281 43.85 19.32 8.19
N GLU A 282 44.61 18.51 8.91
CA GLU A 282 44.79 18.37 10.35
C GLU A 282 44.83 19.68 11.15
N SER A 283 44.36 19.61 12.40
CA SER A 283 44.99 20.33 13.50
C SER A 283 44.87 19.51 14.78
N ILE A 284 45.96 18.82 15.08
CA ILE A 284 46.36 18.41 16.43
C ILE A 284 46.81 19.68 17.16
N LYS A 285 46.26 19.95 18.34
CA LYS A 285 46.99 20.63 19.40
C LYS A 285 46.70 19.97 20.75
N SER A 286 47.79 19.51 21.33
CA SER A 286 48.06 19.08 22.68
C SER A 286 47.84 20.18 23.72
N GLU A 287 47.19 19.83 24.83
CA GLU A 287 47.69 19.93 26.21
C GLU A 287 46.77 19.12 27.14
#